data_AF-E9H3M5-F1
#
_entry.id   AF-E9H3M5-F1
#
_cell.length_a   1.000
_cell.length_b   1.000
_cell.length_c   1.000
_cell.angle_alpha   90.00
_cell.angle_beta   90.00
_cell.angle_gamma   90.00
#
_symmetry.space_group_name_H-M   'P 1'
#
loop_
_entity.id
_entity.type
_entity.pdbx_description
1 polymer ?
#
loop_
_entity_poly.entity_id
_entity_poly.type
_entity_poly.pdbx_seq_one_letter_code
_entity_poly.pdbx_strand_id
1 'polypeptide(L)'
;MVLSRPAVQLIAGRCRCPVPDTPDDMWLGAYGESLGISIVHFPGFHQARPDDYPPELLQTQFVVSFHKHWMIDPLQVYEKW
;
A
#
# COMPACT_ATOMS: atom_id res chain seq x y z
N MET A 1 -0.78 1.10 0.38
CA MET A 1 -2.14 1.48 -0.08
C MET A 1 -2.38 2.93 0.32
N VAL A 2 -3.05 3.71 -0.53
CA VAL A 2 -3.51 5.07 -0.21
C VAL A 2 -5.01 5.12 -0.49
N LEU A 3 -5.76 5.73 0.43
CA LEU A 3 -7.21 5.85 0.35
C LEU A 3 -7.60 7.31 0.41
N SER A 4 -8.60 7.71 -0.37
CA SER A 4 -9.19 9.03 -0.24
C SER A 4 -9.96 9.15 1.09
N ARG A 5 -10.05 10.36 1.63
CA ARG A 5 -10.82 10.61 2.86
C ARG A 5 -12.27 10.08 2.78
N PRO A 6 -13.03 10.29 1.68
CA PRO A 6 -14.37 9.70 1.56
C PRO A 6 -14.39 8.17 1.59
N ALA A 7 -13.42 7.51 0.94
CA ALA A 7 -13.33 6.04 0.97
C ALA A 7 -13.11 5.52 2.40
N VAL A 8 -12.21 6.17 3.16
CA VAL A 8 -11.99 5.81 4.58
C VAL A 8 -13.26 5.98 5.41
N GLN A 9 -14.01 7.07 5.23
CA GLN A 9 -15.26 7.31 5.97
C GLN A 9 -16.31 6.23 5.68
N LEU A 10 -16.40 5.75 4.45
CA LEU A 10 -17.31 4.67 4.08
C LEU A 10 -16.90 3.32 4.68
N ILE A 11 -15.60 3.02 4.67
CA ILE A 11 -15.06 1.74 5.16
C ILE A 11 -15.08 1.69 6.70
N ALA A 12 -14.51 2.68 7.38
CA ALA A 12 -14.27 2.64 8.82
C ALA A 12 -15.55 2.53 9.67
N GLY A 13 -16.67 3.05 9.18
CA GLY A 13 -17.95 2.98 9.90
C GLY A 13 -18.71 1.66 9.74
N ARG A 14 -18.31 0.79 8.80
CA ARG A 14 -19.12 -0.35 8.36
C ARG A 14 -18.35 -1.66 8.20
N CYS A 15 -17.05 -1.59 7.93
CA CYS A 15 -16.19 -2.75 7.78
C CYS A 15 -15.83 -3.34 9.15
N ARG A 16 -16.01 -4.65 9.30
CA ARG A 16 -15.51 -5.43 10.44
C ARG A 16 -14.84 -6.68 9.92
N CYS A 17 -13.71 -7.06 10.49
CA CYS A 17 -13.05 -8.32 10.15
C CYS A 17 -13.92 -9.50 10.65
N PRO A 18 -14.20 -10.52 9.81
CA PRO A 18 -15.00 -11.68 10.20
C PRO A 18 -14.36 -12.46 11.36
N VAL A 19 -13.03 -12.56 11.35
CA VAL A 19 -12.22 -13.19 12.41
C VAL A 19 -10.94 -12.38 12.67
N PRO A 20 -10.30 -12.51 13.85
CA PRO A 20 -9.11 -11.72 14.19
C PRO A 20 -7.95 -11.83 13.19
N ASP A 21 -7.71 -13.02 12.64
CA ASP A 21 -6.58 -13.27 11.72
C ASP A 21 -6.95 -13.04 10.24
N THR A 22 -8.02 -12.29 9.99
CA THR A 22 -8.38 -11.91 8.62
C THR A 22 -7.25 -11.05 8.03
N PRO A 23 -6.73 -11.36 6.83
CA PRO A 23 -5.75 -10.50 6.18
C PRO A 23 -6.36 -9.14 5.86
N ASP A 24 -5.88 -8.10 6.54
CA ASP A 24 -6.47 -6.76 6.50
C ASP A 24 -6.49 -6.16 5.09
N ASP A 25 -5.42 -6.34 4.31
CA ASP A 25 -5.29 -5.78 2.96
C ASP A 25 -6.26 -6.43 1.96
N MET A 26 -6.38 -7.75 2.00
CA MET A 26 -7.34 -8.50 1.19
C MET A 26 -8.78 -8.17 1.57
N TRP A 27 -9.06 -8.06 2.87
CA TRP A 27 -10.41 -7.74 3.36
C TRP A 27 -10.81 -6.31 3.07
N LEU A 28 -9.91 -5.34 3.26
CA LEU A 28 -10.14 -3.95 2.86
C LEU A 28 -10.37 -3.85 1.35
N GLY A 29 -9.67 -4.66 0.56
CA GLY A 29 -9.88 -4.75 -0.89
C GLY A 29 -11.29 -5.25 -1.24
N ALA A 30 -11.64 -6.45 -0.74
CA ALA A 30 -12.94 -7.08 -1.02
C ALA A 30 -14.12 -6.23 -0.50
N TYR A 31 -13.99 -5.67 0.70
CA TYR A 31 -15.04 -4.82 1.27
C TYR A 31 -15.18 -3.51 0.49
N GLY A 32 -14.05 -2.89 0.09
CA GLY A 32 -14.05 -1.71 -0.77
C GLY A 32 -14.77 -1.94 -2.10
N GLU A 33 -14.48 -3.07 -2.75
CA GLU A 33 -15.16 -3.47 -3.99
C GLU A 33 -16.67 -3.65 -3.79
N SER A 34 -17.10 -4.26 -2.66
CA SER A 34 -18.53 -4.42 -2.32
C SER A 34 -19.27 -3.08 -2.14
N LEU A 35 -18.55 -2.00 -1.82
CA LEU A 35 -19.06 -0.64 -1.71
C LEU A 35 -18.98 0.14 -3.03
N GLY A 36 -18.50 -0.48 -4.11
CA GLY A 36 -18.30 0.15 -5.41
C GLY A 36 -17.08 1.09 -5.47
N ILE A 37 -16.11 0.92 -4.56
CA ILE A 37 -14.85 1.69 -4.57
C ILE A 37 -13.88 1.01 -5.52
N SER A 38 -13.46 1.72 -6.58
CA SER A 38 -12.46 1.21 -7.51
C SER A 38 -11.08 1.13 -6.86
N ILE A 39 -10.48 -0.06 -6.89
CA ILE A 39 -9.10 -0.29 -6.46
C ILE A 39 -8.22 -0.32 -7.70
N VAL A 40 -7.25 0.58 -7.74
CA VAL A 40 -6.34 0.72 -8.89
C VAL A 40 -4.92 0.44 -8.47
N HIS A 41 -4.21 -0.32 -9.31
CA HIS A 41 -2.78 -0.51 -9.15
C HIS A 41 -2.03 0.77 -9.57
N PHE A 42 -1.03 1.15 -8.78
CA PHE A 42 -0.10 2.21 -9.14
C PHE A 42 1.34 1.72 -8.97
N PRO A 43 2.19 1.81 -10.01
CA PRO A 43 3.50 1.16 -10.02
C PRO A 43 4.48 1.73 -8.98
N GLY A 44 4.26 2.97 -8.50
CA GLY A 44 5.13 3.59 -7.49
C GLY A 44 5.06 3.00 -6.08
N PHE A 45 4.11 2.09 -5.80
CA PHE A 45 4.03 1.37 -4.52
C PHE A 45 4.79 0.05 -4.60
N HIS A 46 5.96 -0.01 -3.97
CA HIS A 46 6.85 -1.17 -4.00
C HIS A 46 6.65 -2.06 -2.78
N GLN A 47 6.61 -3.38 -3.00
CA GLN A 47 6.40 -4.40 -1.97
C GLN A 47 7.68 -4.85 -1.28
N ALA A 48 8.84 -4.53 -1.84
CA ALA A 48 10.16 -4.93 -1.33
C ALA A 48 11.01 -3.71 -0.95
N ARG A 49 12.29 -3.93 -0.62
CA ARG A 49 13.25 -2.84 -0.33
C ARG A 49 13.72 -2.23 -1.66
N PRO A 50 14.27 -1.00 -1.66
CA PRO A 50 14.86 -0.43 -2.87
C PRO A 50 15.90 -1.34 -3.55
N ASP A 51 16.77 -1.98 -2.77
CA ASP A 51 17.84 -2.86 -3.27
C ASP A 51 17.32 -4.15 -3.93
N ASP A 52 16.06 -4.49 -3.71
CA ASP A 52 15.43 -5.67 -4.32
C ASP A 52 14.91 -5.35 -5.74
N TYR A 53 15.08 -4.12 -6.24
CA TYR A 53 14.69 -3.67 -7.58
C TYR A 53 15.90 -3.24 -8.42
N PRO A 54 15.86 -3.38 -9.76
CA PRO A 54 16.86 -2.81 -10.64
C PRO A 54 16.93 -1.28 -10.47
N PRO A 55 18.12 -0.68 -10.30
CA PRO A 55 18.27 0.76 -10.11
C PRO A 55 17.64 1.59 -11.23
N GLU A 56 17.68 1.10 -12.47
CA GLU A 56 17.12 1.76 -13.65
C GLU A 56 15.59 1.87 -13.59
N LEU A 57 14.94 0.89 -12.94
CA LEU A 57 13.50 0.92 -12.70
C LEU A 57 13.14 2.06 -11.75
N LEU A 58 13.88 2.20 -10.65
CA LEU A 58 13.63 3.22 -9.63
C LEU A 58 13.97 4.64 -10.11
N GLN A 59 14.83 4.78 -11.12
CA GLN A 59 15.17 6.08 -11.73
C GLN A 59 14.11 6.56 -12.72
N THR A 60 13.32 5.65 -13.31
CA THR A 60 12.35 5.98 -14.36
C THR A 60 10.92 6.06 -13.86
N GLN A 61 10.62 5.44 -12.72
CA GLN A 61 9.29 5.45 -12.13
C GLN A 61 9.14 6.53 -11.06
N PHE A 62 7.91 7.04 -10.92
CA PHE A 62 7.55 7.85 -9.76
C PHE A 62 7.42 6.93 -8.54
N VAL A 63 8.45 6.93 -7.69
CA VAL A 63 8.51 6.14 -6.47
C VAL A 63 7.69 6.81 -5.36
N VAL A 64 6.85 6.04 -4.66
CA VAL A 64 6.00 6.55 -3.58
C VAL A 64 6.36 5.91 -2.24
N SER A 65 6.58 4.60 -2.21
CA SER A 65 6.92 3.90 -0.96
C SER A 65 7.53 2.52 -1.22
N PHE A 66 8.21 2.01 -0.19
CA PHE A 66 8.74 0.66 -0.07
C PHE A 66 8.18 0.00 1.19
N HIS A 67 7.80 -1.29 1.12
CA HIS A 67 7.13 -1.96 2.23
C HIS A 67 8.08 -2.68 3.21
N LYS A 68 9.19 -3.24 2.72
CA LYS A 68 10.16 -3.97 3.56
C LYS A 68 11.20 -3.01 4.12
N HIS A 69 11.51 -3.16 5.41
CA HIS A 69 12.52 -2.36 6.13
C HIS A 69 13.64 -3.23 6.74
N TRP A 70 13.79 -4.46 6.25
CA TRP A 70 14.75 -5.42 6.79
C TRP A 70 16.19 -5.11 6.37
N MET A 71 17.10 -4.95 7.35
CA MET A 71 18.53 -4.66 7.15
C MET A 71 18.80 -3.39 6.31
N ILE A 72 17.94 -2.38 6.43
CA ILE A 72 18.10 -1.07 5.78
C ILE A 72 17.71 0.03 6.78
N ASP A 73 18.18 1.25 6.56
CA ASP A 73 17.71 2.41 7.33
C ASP A 73 16.44 3.00 6.70
N PRO A 74 15.26 2.86 7.33
CA PRO A 74 14.01 3.37 6.78
C PRO A 74 13.97 4.90 6.65
N LEU A 75 14.68 5.63 7.52
CA LEU A 75 14.73 7.09 7.45
C LEU A 75 15.55 7.53 6.24
N GLN A 76 16.70 6.89 6.02
CA GLN A 76 17.51 7.14 4.83
C GLN A 76 16.74 6.85 3.53
N VAL A 77 15.92 5.79 3.51
CA VAL A 77 15.05 5.51 2.36
C VAL A 77 14.01 6.63 2.18
N TYR A 78 13.32 7.03 3.24
CA TYR A 78 12.34 8.12 3.18
C TYR A 78 12.94 9.47 2.76
N GLU A 79 14.16 9.79 3.18
CA GLU A 79 14.82 11.04 2.77
C GLU A 79 15.21 11.05 1.28
N LYS A 80 15.41 9.87 0.69
CA LYS A 80 15.82 9.73 -0.71
C LYS A 80 14.66 9.72 -1.71
N TRP A 81 13.50 9.17 -1.34
CA TRP A 81 12.32 9.02 -2.20
C TRP A 81 11.06 9.56 -1.51
#